data_AF-G4U247-F1
#
_entry.id   AF-G4U247-F1
#
_cell.length_a   1.000
_cell.length_b   1.000
_cell.length_c   1.000
_cell.angle_alpha   90.00
_cell.angle_beta   90.00
_cell.angle_gamma   90.00
#
_symmetry.space_group_name_H-M   'P 1'
#
loop_
_entity.id
_entity.type
_entity.pdbx_description
1 polymer ?
#
loop_
_entity_poly.entity_id
_entity_poly.type
_entity_poly.pdbx_seq_one_letter_code
_entity_poly.pdbx_strand_id
1 'polypeptide(L)'
;MLALAITQAGSYIRKTRRLDTYLDTLRSHRKRLLRKQPDIGNEYTSSTYAAFDLSFQTLPTKTQELLKLCAFLHHSDIPISLFQHSTEAGFAIYTVLDDYPPPEGDKSVIQKLKEILGSTWDEVEFQEIVESATRASFIHVSTDGLFYAVHPLLQMYIKDCSSQEDNREYARATTQLILGAIRPVEGSNARFWQLLPHATKIPQSVQSENMAHALAFYKLYHPLGSWSKA
;
A
#
# COMPACT_ATOMS: atom_id res chain seq x y z
N MET A 1 -18.29 5.86 0.38
CA MET A 1 -17.76 5.48 -0.96
C MET A 1 -17.96 4.00 -1.32
N LEU A 2 -17.94 3.08 -0.36
CA LEU A 2 -18.14 1.65 -0.63
C LEU A 2 -19.55 1.31 -1.19
N ALA A 3 -20.59 1.97 -0.71
CA ALA A 3 -21.95 1.81 -1.21
C ALA A 3 -22.07 2.06 -2.72
N LEU A 4 -21.37 3.08 -3.25
CA LEU A 4 -21.38 3.42 -4.68
C LEU A 4 -20.74 2.31 -5.53
N ALA A 5 -19.68 1.67 -5.03
CA ALA A 5 -19.07 0.53 -5.70
C ALA A 5 -20.01 -0.69 -5.76
N ILE A 6 -20.75 -0.94 -4.67
CA ILE A 6 -21.75 -2.02 -4.61
C ILE A 6 -22.90 -1.72 -5.58
N THR A 7 -23.38 -0.47 -5.62
CA THR A 7 -24.41 -0.01 -6.57
C THR A 7 -23.95 -0.18 -8.02
N GLN A 8 -22.70 0.16 -8.34
CA GLN A 8 -22.11 -0.04 -9.67
C GLN A 8 -22.04 -1.52 -10.06
N ALA A 9 -21.56 -2.37 -9.14
CA ALA A 9 -21.49 -3.82 -9.36
C ALA A 9 -22.89 -4.41 -9.59
N GLY A 10 -23.84 -4.08 -8.72
CA GLY A 10 -25.22 -4.53 -8.82
C GLY A 10 -25.90 -4.07 -10.11
N SER A 11 -25.71 -2.82 -10.51
CA SER A 11 -26.20 -2.28 -11.79
C SER A 11 -25.67 -3.10 -12.98
N TYR A 12 -24.35 -3.34 -13.00
CA TYR A 12 -23.71 -4.10 -14.08
C TYR A 12 -24.24 -5.53 -14.14
N ILE A 13 -24.26 -6.25 -13.01
CA ILE A 13 -24.72 -7.64 -12.93
C ILE A 13 -26.20 -7.74 -13.32
N ARG A 14 -27.05 -6.81 -12.87
CA ARG A 14 -28.47 -6.77 -13.26
C ARG A 14 -28.64 -6.58 -14.77
N LYS A 15 -27.81 -5.72 -15.39
CA LYS A 15 -27.87 -5.41 -16.82
C LYS A 15 -27.37 -6.55 -17.70
N THR A 16 -26.28 -7.21 -17.31
CA THR A 16 -25.68 -8.29 -18.11
C THR A 16 -26.24 -9.66 -17.76
N ARG A 17 -26.86 -9.82 -16.58
CA ARG A 17 -27.26 -11.10 -15.98
C ARG A 17 -26.08 -12.08 -15.79
N ARG A 18 -24.85 -11.56 -15.72
CA ARG A 18 -23.62 -12.34 -15.59
C ARG A 18 -22.91 -12.06 -14.27
N LEU A 19 -23.38 -12.69 -13.19
CA LEU A 19 -22.67 -12.70 -11.91
C LEU A 19 -21.39 -13.54 -11.98
N ASP A 20 -21.48 -14.66 -12.71
CA ASP A 20 -20.42 -15.66 -12.90
C ASP A 20 -19.14 -15.07 -13.50
N THR A 21 -19.24 -14.13 -14.44
CA THR A 21 -18.07 -13.52 -15.09
C THR A 21 -17.76 -12.10 -14.60
N TYR A 22 -18.49 -11.59 -13.60
CA TYR A 22 -18.36 -10.20 -13.19
C TYR A 22 -16.95 -9.89 -12.66
N LEU A 23 -16.40 -10.77 -11.83
CA LEU A 23 -15.08 -10.55 -11.22
C LEU A 23 -13.96 -10.47 -12.27
N ASP A 24 -13.98 -11.35 -13.27
CA ASP A 24 -12.98 -11.35 -14.34
C ASP A 24 -13.13 -10.12 -15.25
N THR A 25 -14.38 -9.73 -15.52
CA THR A 25 -14.68 -8.50 -16.26
C THR A 25 -14.20 -7.26 -15.49
N LEU A 26 -14.45 -7.20 -14.18
CA LEU A 26 -14.00 -6.12 -13.32
C LEU A 26 -12.48 -6.04 -13.33
N ARG A 27 -11.78 -7.15 -13.13
CA ARG A 27 -10.30 -7.20 -13.16
C ARG A 27 -9.73 -6.72 -14.50
N SER A 28 -10.32 -7.16 -15.61
CA SER A 28 -9.83 -6.87 -16.97
C SER A 28 -10.19 -5.47 -17.48
N HIS A 29 -11.32 -4.92 -17.02
CA HIS A 29 -11.88 -3.67 -17.53
C HIS A 29 -12.19 -2.63 -16.45
N ARG A 30 -11.53 -2.71 -15.27
CA ARG A 30 -11.80 -1.85 -14.10
C ARG A 30 -11.84 -0.37 -14.42
N LYS A 31 -10.86 0.16 -15.18
CA LYS A 31 -10.80 1.59 -15.55
C LYS A 31 -12.07 2.04 -16.27
N ARG A 32 -12.59 1.21 -17.19
CA ARG A 32 -13.81 1.51 -17.95
C ARG A 32 -15.06 1.37 -17.07
N LEU A 33 -15.11 0.35 -16.22
CA LEU A 33 -16.28 0.05 -15.40
C LEU A 33 -16.46 1.02 -14.23
N LEU A 34 -15.38 1.36 -13.53
CA LEU A 34 -15.42 2.20 -12.33
C LEU A 34 -15.45 3.70 -12.62
N ARG A 35 -15.10 4.10 -13.86
CA ARG A 35 -15.32 5.47 -14.37
C ARG A 35 -16.73 5.68 -14.92
N LYS A 36 -17.47 4.62 -15.23
CA LYS A 36 -18.83 4.72 -15.75
C LYS A 36 -19.81 5.01 -14.62
N GLN A 37 -20.73 5.95 -14.84
CA GLN A 37 -21.82 6.20 -13.91
C GLN A 37 -22.73 4.95 -13.82
N PRO A 38 -23.16 4.56 -12.61
CA PRO A 38 -24.14 3.49 -12.46
C PRO A 38 -25.47 3.90 -13.10
N ASP A 39 -26.09 2.97 -13.82
CA ASP A 39 -27.38 3.17 -14.51
C ASP A 39 -28.52 2.89 -13.53
N ILE A 40 -28.56 3.64 -12.41
CA ILE A 40 -29.54 3.49 -11.31
C ILE A 40 -30.01 4.89 -10.87
N GLY A 41 -30.95 5.46 -11.61
CA GLY A 41 -31.70 6.67 -11.22
C GLY A 41 -30.86 7.94 -11.00
N ASN A 42 -31.54 9.04 -10.66
CA ASN A 42 -30.90 10.35 -10.42
C ASN A 42 -30.16 10.46 -9.08
N GLU A 43 -30.18 9.43 -8.23
CA GLU A 43 -29.63 9.49 -6.86
C GLU A 43 -28.09 9.39 -6.81
N TYR A 44 -27.44 8.81 -7.83
CA TYR A 44 -25.99 8.70 -7.89
C TYR A 44 -25.45 9.20 -9.23
N THR A 45 -25.16 10.51 -9.28
CA THR A 45 -24.68 11.21 -10.49
C THR A 45 -23.17 11.04 -10.76
N SER A 46 -22.41 10.49 -9.81
CA SER A 46 -20.96 10.31 -9.93
C SER A 46 -20.57 8.83 -9.95
N SER A 47 -19.57 8.48 -10.76
CA SER A 47 -18.98 7.14 -10.74
C SER A 47 -18.12 6.95 -9.48
N THR A 48 -17.84 5.69 -9.11
CA THR A 48 -17.00 5.38 -7.94
C THR A 48 -15.65 6.08 -8.00
N TYR A 49 -15.02 6.11 -9.18
CA TYR A 49 -13.74 6.82 -9.36
C TYR A 49 -13.88 8.34 -9.29
N ALA A 50 -14.99 8.92 -9.77
CA ALA A 50 -15.22 10.36 -9.63
C ALA A 50 -15.39 10.77 -8.15
N ALA A 51 -16.07 9.95 -7.34
CA ALA A 51 -16.19 10.20 -5.91
C ALA A 51 -14.84 10.09 -5.19
N PHE A 52 -14.03 9.07 -5.53
CA PHE A 52 -12.67 8.96 -5.01
C PHE A 52 -11.80 10.15 -5.42
N ASP A 53 -11.88 10.58 -6.67
CA ASP A 53 -11.08 11.67 -7.20
C ASP A 53 -11.36 13.00 -6.50
N LEU A 54 -12.65 13.33 -6.31
CA LEU A 54 -13.07 14.53 -5.61
C LEU A 54 -12.55 14.55 -4.16
N SER A 55 -12.69 13.45 -3.43
CA SER A 55 -12.20 13.36 -2.05
C SER A 55 -10.68 13.33 -1.97
N PHE A 56 -10.00 12.62 -2.86
CA PHE A 56 -8.54 12.46 -2.84
C PHE A 56 -7.82 13.79 -3.10
N GLN A 57 -8.32 14.60 -4.04
CA GLN A 57 -7.73 15.90 -4.36
C GLN A 57 -7.85 16.94 -3.23
N THR A 58 -8.80 16.76 -2.31
CA THR A 58 -8.96 17.66 -1.14
C THR A 58 -8.01 17.34 0.01
N LEU A 59 -7.30 16.20 -0.04
CA LEU A 59 -6.39 15.80 1.02
C LEU A 59 -5.10 16.61 1.01
N PRO A 60 -4.46 16.83 2.18
CA PRO A 60 -3.10 17.34 2.25
C PRO A 60 -2.13 16.47 1.43
N THR A 61 -1.10 17.09 0.87
CA THR A 61 -0.12 16.39 0.03
C THR A 61 0.49 15.18 0.72
N LYS A 62 0.93 15.30 1.99
CA LYS A 62 1.49 14.18 2.75
C LYS A 62 0.51 13.00 2.91
N THR A 63 -0.79 13.30 3.07
CA THR A 63 -1.84 12.26 3.14
C THR A 63 -2.02 11.55 1.80
N GLN A 64 -1.99 12.28 0.69
CA GLN A 64 -2.01 11.67 -0.64
C GLN A 64 -0.79 10.77 -0.86
N GLU A 65 0.39 11.22 -0.48
CA GLU A 65 1.64 10.46 -0.58
C GLU A 65 1.62 9.18 0.27
N LEU A 66 1.14 9.26 1.53
CA LEU A 66 0.95 8.08 2.38
C LEU A 66 0.00 7.07 1.73
N LEU A 67 -1.14 7.52 1.19
CA LEU A 67 -2.09 6.64 0.51
C LEU A 67 -1.50 5.99 -0.74
N LYS A 68 -0.63 6.70 -1.47
CA LYS A 68 0.11 6.14 -2.63
C LYS A 68 1.08 5.05 -2.22
N LEU A 69 1.78 5.18 -1.09
CA LEU A 69 2.58 4.09 -0.51
C LEU A 69 1.69 2.91 -0.11
N CYS A 70 0.63 3.17 0.66
CA CYS A 70 -0.30 2.14 1.10
C CYS A 70 -1.00 1.42 -0.05
N ALA A 71 -1.09 2.02 -1.25
CA ALA A 71 -1.61 1.34 -2.43
C ALA A 71 -0.82 0.08 -2.81
N PHE A 72 0.48 0.02 -2.50
CA PHE A 72 1.36 -1.11 -2.81
C PHE A 72 1.53 -2.10 -1.67
N LEU A 73 1.00 -1.80 -0.48
CA LEU A 73 0.93 -2.72 0.65
C LEU A 73 -0.25 -3.69 0.51
N HIS A 74 -0.24 -4.76 1.31
CA HIS A 74 -1.46 -5.51 1.59
C HIS A 74 -2.55 -4.56 2.11
N HIS A 75 -3.80 -4.80 1.72
CA HIS A 75 -4.91 -3.87 1.93
C HIS A 75 -5.41 -3.81 3.39
N SER A 76 -5.07 -4.82 4.20
CA SER A 76 -5.43 -4.93 5.62
C SER A 76 -4.19 -5.12 6.47
N ASP A 77 -4.37 -4.89 7.76
CA ASP A 77 -3.41 -5.19 8.82
C ASP A 77 -2.06 -4.50 8.63
N ILE A 78 -2.06 -3.31 8.01
CA ILE A 78 -0.86 -2.48 7.85
C ILE A 78 -0.46 -1.97 9.23
N PRO A 79 0.67 -2.42 9.82
CA PRO A 79 0.99 -2.06 11.19
C PRO A 79 1.63 -0.66 11.24
N ILE A 80 1.28 0.17 12.23
CA ILE A 80 1.96 1.46 12.47
C ILE A 80 3.48 1.26 12.65
N SER A 81 3.86 0.13 13.25
CA SER A 81 5.24 -0.25 13.50
C SER A 81 6.07 -0.45 12.22
N LEU A 82 5.44 -0.67 11.05
CA LEU A 82 6.11 -0.66 9.75
C LEU A 82 6.74 0.71 9.49
N PHE A 83 5.96 1.78 9.68
CA PHE A 83 6.40 3.14 9.42
C PHE A 83 7.41 3.59 10.46
N GLN A 84 7.12 3.36 11.75
CA GLN A 84 8.02 3.70 12.84
C GLN A 84 9.41 3.10 12.68
N HIS A 85 9.51 1.78 12.60
CA HIS A 85 10.81 1.12 12.56
C HIS A 85 11.59 1.45 11.29
N SER A 86 10.88 1.60 10.16
CA SER A 86 11.53 1.99 8.93
C SER A 86 12.08 3.42 9.00
N THR A 87 11.34 4.37 9.59
CA THR A 87 11.83 5.74 9.77
C THR A 87 12.99 5.80 10.77
N GLU A 88 12.90 5.10 11.91
CA GLU A 88 13.97 5.00 12.91
C GLU A 88 15.27 4.43 12.31
N ALA A 89 15.14 3.49 11.36
CA ALA A 89 16.27 2.94 10.63
C ALA A 89 16.73 3.80 9.44
N GLY A 90 16.16 5.00 9.26
CA GLY A 90 16.46 5.90 8.15
C GLY A 90 16.10 5.31 6.77
N PHE A 91 15.15 4.38 6.73
CA PHE A 91 14.74 3.58 5.57
C PHE A 91 15.87 2.74 4.97
N ALA A 92 16.98 2.55 5.67
CA ALA A 92 18.10 1.76 5.18
C ALA A 92 17.76 0.26 5.21
N ILE A 93 18.42 -0.56 4.41
CA ILE A 93 18.28 -2.02 4.47
C ILE A 93 19.10 -2.54 5.66
N TYR A 94 18.61 -3.58 6.34
CA TYR A 94 19.45 -4.30 7.30
C TYR A 94 20.48 -5.15 6.54
N THR A 95 21.75 -4.77 6.61
CA THR A 95 22.85 -5.51 6.03
C THR A 95 23.39 -6.50 7.06
N VAL A 96 23.20 -7.80 6.81
CA VAL A 96 23.66 -8.90 7.69
C VAL A 96 25.18 -9.09 7.59
N LEU A 97 25.75 -8.68 6.46
CA LEU A 97 27.16 -8.77 6.10
C LEU A 97 27.62 -7.36 5.74
N ASP A 98 28.70 -6.88 6.35
CA ASP A 98 29.28 -5.55 6.10
C ASP A 98 29.72 -5.37 4.62
N ASP A 99 29.81 -6.48 3.87
CA ASP A 99 30.27 -6.55 2.48
C ASP A 99 29.20 -6.19 1.42
N TYR A 100 27.95 -5.91 1.82
CA TYR A 100 26.86 -5.55 0.88
C TYR A 100 26.20 -4.24 1.27
N PRO A 101 26.78 -3.08 0.92
CA PRO A 101 26.18 -1.78 1.20
C PRO A 101 24.85 -1.61 0.46
N PRO A 102 23.92 -0.79 0.97
CA PRO A 102 22.69 -0.45 0.26
C PRO A 102 23.02 0.09 -1.14
N PRO A 103 22.36 -0.40 -2.21
CA PRO A 103 22.64 0.02 -3.57
C PRO A 103 22.45 1.53 -3.73
N GLU A 104 23.26 2.17 -4.58
CA GLU A 104 23.20 3.62 -4.77
C GLU A 104 21.82 4.12 -5.22
N GLY A 105 21.07 3.26 -5.93
CA GLY A 105 19.69 3.52 -6.35
C GLY A 105 18.71 3.69 -5.19
N ASP A 106 19.03 3.22 -3.98
CA ASP A 106 18.18 3.39 -2.81
C ASP A 106 18.25 4.81 -2.26
N LYS A 107 19.33 5.56 -2.52
CA LYS A 107 19.52 6.91 -1.95
C LYS A 107 18.37 7.85 -2.35
N SER A 108 17.95 7.83 -3.61
CA SER A 108 16.84 8.66 -4.09
C SER A 108 15.49 8.20 -3.53
N VAL A 109 15.29 6.89 -3.39
CA VAL A 109 14.08 6.29 -2.83
C VAL A 109 13.95 6.61 -1.33
N ILE A 110 15.05 6.50 -0.58
CA ILE A 110 15.14 6.86 0.84
C ILE A 110 14.87 8.36 1.02
N GLN A 111 15.42 9.21 0.15
CA GLN A 111 15.16 10.65 0.22
C GLN A 111 13.68 10.96 0.01
N LYS A 112 13.02 10.33 -0.97
CA LYS A 112 11.57 10.44 -1.19
C LYS A 112 10.77 9.98 0.04
N LEU A 113 11.16 8.87 0.68
CA LEU A 113 10.50 8.41 1.90
C LEU A 113 10.66 9.40 3.06
N LYS A 114 11.83 10.02 3.21
CA LYS A 114 12.06 11.07 4.22
C LYS A 114 11.23 12.33 3.97
N GLU A 115 10.96 12.68 2.72
CA GLU A 115 10.07 13.79 2.37
C GLU A 115 8.60 13.50 2.73
N ILE A 116 8.18 12.23 2.61
CA ILE A 116 6.82 11.80 2.90
C ILE A 116 6.60 11.59 4.41
N LEU A 117 7.49 10.85 5.07
CA LEU A 117 7.32 10.33 6.44
C LEU A 117 8.22 11.02 7.48
N GLY A 118 9.08 11.95 7.06
CA GLY A 118 10.06 12.60 7.93
C GLY A 118 11.40 11.85 8.01
N SER A 119 12.44 12.56 8.46
CA SER A 119 13.76 11.97 8.72
C SER A 119 13.88 11.31 10.09
N THR A 120 13.00 11.69 11.01
CA THR A 120 12.87 11.15 12.36
C THR A 120 11.41 10.80 12.58
N TRP A 121 11.13 9.77 13.38
CA TRP A 121 9.76 9.37 13.68
C TRP A 121 9.08 10.45 14.53
N ASP A 122 8.05 11.08 13.96
CA ASP A 122 7.13 11.98 14.65
C ASP A 122 5.75 11.32 14.63
N GLU A 123 5.39 10.70 15.75
CA GLU A 123 4.12 10.01 15.89
C GLU A 123 2.92 10.96 15.77
N VAL A 124 3.07 12.20 16.25
CA VAL A 124 1.99 13.19 16.23
C VAL A 124 1.71 13.61 14.79
N GLU A 125 2.75 13.98 14.04
CA GLU A 125 2.62 14.31 12.62
C GLU A 125 2.05 13.13 11.81
N PHE A 126 2.51 11.91 12.08
CA PHE A 126 1.99 10.73 11.41
C PHE A 126 0.50 10.51 11.69
N GLN A 127 0.06 10.69 12.94
CA GLN A 127 -1.35 10.57 13.30
C GLN A 127 -2.22 11.64 12.65
N GLU A 128 -1.75 12.88 12.50
CA GLU A 128 -2.49 13.92 11.76
C GLU A 128 -2.72 13.52 10.29
N ILE A 129 -1.72 12.92 9.65
CA ILE A 129 -1.82 12.40 8.29
C ILE A 129 -2.88 11.29 8.22
N VAL A 130 -2.84 10.34 9.16
CA VAL A 130 -3.80 9.23 9.25
C VAL A 130 -5.21 9.72 9.56
N GLU A 131 -5.37 10.71 10.46
CA GLU A 131 -6.66 11.30 10.79
C GLU A 131 -7.30 11.95 9.56
N SER A 132 -6.51 12.70 8.78
CA SER A 132 -6.97 13.29 7.52
C SER A 132 -7.51 12.23 6.54
N ALA A 133 -6.77 11.12 6.35
CA ALA A 133 -7.23 10.01 5.51
C ALA A 133 -8.47 9.30 6.08
N THR A 134 -8.56 9.18 7.41
CA THR A 134 -9.69 8.53 8.10
C THR A 134 -10.97 9.37 7.97
N ARG A 135 -10.86 10.70 8.13
CA ARG A 135 -11.97 11.65 7.92
C ARG A 135 -12.52 11.58 6.50
N ALA A 136 -11.65 11.34 5.51
CA ALA A 136 -12.04 11.10 4.13
C ALA A 136 -12.51 9.66 3.84
N SER A 137 -12.60 8.78 4.86
CA SER A 137 -12.96 7.37 4.74
C SER A 137 -12.05 6.55 3.81
N PHE A 138 -10.76 6.92 3.73
CA PHE A 138 -9.75 6.23 2.92
C PHE A 138 -8.91 5.24 3.72
N ILE A 139 -8.73 5.51 5.01
CA ILE A 139 -8.11 4.60 5.97
C ILE A 139 -9.15 4.21 7.01
N HIS A 140 -9.18 2.92 7.35
CA HIS A 140 -9.81 2.43 8.57
C HIS A 140 -8.71 2.12 9.59
N VAL A 141 -8.86 2.63 10.81
CA VAL A 141 -7.97 2.38 11.94
C VAL A 141 -8.60 1.34 12.85
N SER A 142 -7.84 0.32 13.26
CA SER A 142 -8.25 -0.66 14.25
C SER A 142 -8.57 -0.01 15.60
N THR A 143 -9.34 -0.71 16.44
CA THR A 143 -9.75 -0.20 17.77
C THR A 143 -8.58 0.07 18.71
N ASP A 144 -7.47 -0.66 18.56
CA ASP A 144 -6.23 -0.47 19.32
C ASP A 144 -5.31 0.61 18.72
N GLY A 145 -5.65 1.18 17.56
CA GLY A 145 -4.83 2.15 16.85
C GLY A 145 -3.58 1.59 16.17
N LEU A 146 -3.33 0.28 16.23
CA LEU A 146 -2.07 -0.32 15.79
C LEU A 146 -2.05 -0.73 14.31
N PHE A 147 -3.22 -0.91 13.70
CA PHE A 147 -3.35 -1.43 12.34
C PHE A 147 -4.25 -0.56 11.48
N TYR A 148 -3.86 -0.43 10.23
CA TYR A 148 -4.59 0.31 9.21
C TYR A 148 -5.06 -0.61 8.09
N ALA A 149 -6.21 -0.27 7.52
CA ALA A 149 -6.72 -0.90 6.32
C ALA A 149 -7.04 0.16 5.26
N VAL A 150 -6.60 -0.10 4.03
CA VAL A 150 -6.91 0.70 2.86
C VAL A 150 -7.70 -0.15 1.89
N HIS A 151 -8.92 0.26 1.57
CA HIS A 151 -9.81 -0.56 0.77
C HIS A 151 -9.19 -0.90 -0.61
N PRO A 152 -9.26 -2.16 -1.10
CA PRO A 152 -8.65 -2.55 -2.37
C PRO A 152 -9.09 -1.69 -3.57
N LEU A 153 -10.35 -1.26 -3.61
CA LEU A 153 -10.82 -0.35 -4.68
C LEU A 153 -10.14 1.01 -4.66
N LEU A 154 -9.77 1.52 -3.48
CA LEU A 154 -9.00 2.76 -3.38
C LEU A 154 -7.58 2.54 -3.89
N GLN A 155 -6.93 1.45 -3.49
CA GLN A 155 -5.61 1.10 -4.01
C GLN A 155 -5.63 0.95 -5.55
N MET A 156 -6.71 0.39 -6.10
CA MET A 156 -6.91 0.32 -7.57
C MET A 156 -7.10 1.69 -8.21
N TYR A 157 -7.92 2.56 -7.62
CA TYR A 157 -8.11 3.93 -8.08
C TYR A 157 -6.78 4.68 -8.15
N ILE A 158 -6.00 4.66 -7.06
CA ILE A 158 -4.69 5.32 -6.98
C ILE A 158 -3.78 4.83 -8.11
N LYS A 159 -3.62 3.51 -8.23
CA LYS A 159 -2.77 2.91 -9.28
C LYS A 159 -3.26 3.20 -10.70
N ASP A 160 -4.57 3.27 -10.91
CA ASP A 160 -5.16 3.50 -12.22
C ASP A 160 -5.05 4.95 -12.69
N CYS A 161 -5.01 5.90 -11.75
CA CYS A 161 -4.89 7.33 -12.00
C CYS A 161 -3.43 7.81 -12.07
N SER A 162 -2.49 7.09 -11.47
CA SER A 162 -1.05 7.34 -11.58
C SER A 162 -0.46 6.86 -12.92
N SER A 163 0.64 7.50 -13.36
CA SER A 163 1.39 7.03 -14.53
C SER A 163 2.09 5.68 -14.25
N GLN A 164 2.58 5.00 -15.29
CA GLN A 164 3.36 3.78 -15.07
C GLN A 164 4.67 4.04 -14.32
N GLU A 165 5.28 5.20 -14.55
CA GLU A 165 6.50 5.63 -13.88
C GLU A 165 6.25 5.90 -12.40
N ASP A 166 5.22 6.69 -12.06
CA ASP A 166 4.82 6.94 -10.67
C ASP A 166 4.55 5.61 -9.94
N ASN A 167 3.79 4.72 -10.57
CA ASN A 167 3.49 3.42 -9.98
C ASN A 167 4.76 2.61 -9.67
N ARG A 168 5.75 2.65 -10.57
CA ARG A 168 7.04 1.99 -10.36
C ARG A 168 7.82 2.65 -9.23
N GLU A 169 7.79 3.96 -9.12
CA GLU A 169 8.45 4.69 -8.02
C GLU A 169 7.82 4.38 -6.67
N TYR A 170 6.49 4.43 -6.53
CA TYR A 170 5.82 4.10 -5.27
C TYR A 170 5.95 2.61 -4.92
N ALA A 171 5.99 1.72 -5.91
CA ALA A 171 6.31 0.31 -5.66
C ALA A 171 7.72 0.13 -5.07
N ARG A 172 8.71 0.85 -5.61
CA ARG A 172 10.09 0.87 -5.08
C ARG A 172 10.16 1.49 -3.69
N ALA A 173 9.52 2.64 -3.48
CA ALA A 173 9.45 3.29 -2.17
C ALA A 173 8.78 2.40 -1.11
N THR A 174 7.70 1.70 -1.47
CA THR A 174 7.02 0.77 -0.56
C THR A 174 7.88 -0.46 -0.26
N THR A 175 8.63 -0.95 -1.26
CA THR A 175 9.62 -2.02 -1.05
C THR A 175 10.70 -1.56 -0.07
N GLN A 176 11.24 -0.35 -0.25
CA GLN A 176 12.25 0.21 0.64
C GLN A 176 11.72 0.45 2.06
N LEU A 177 10.46 0.88 2.20
CA LEU A 177 9.78 1.00 3.48
C LEU A 177 9.73 -0.35 4.22
N ILE A 178 9.39 -1.43 3.51
CA ILE A 178 9.38 -2.78 4.09
C ILE A 178 10.80 -3.23 4.46
N LEU A 179 11.78 -3.02 3.57
CA LEU A 179 13.19 -3.35 3.84
C LEU A 179 13.74 -2.59 5.06
N GLY A 180 13.33 -1.34 5.25
CA GLY A 180 13.65 -0.53 6.43
C GLY A 180 13.08 -1.10 7.72
N ALA A 181 11.90 -1.72 7.67
CA ALA A 181 11.27 -2.32 8.84
C ALA A 181 11.72 -3.77 9.14
N ILE A 182 12.32 -4.48 8.18
CA ILE A 182 12.85 -5.83 8.43
C ILE A 182 14.09 -5.71 9.33
N ARG A 183 13.90 -5.95 10.64
CA ARG A 183 14.97 -5.95 11.64
C ARG A 183 14.84 -7.15 12.56
N PRO A 184 15.95 -7.82 12.90
CA PRO A 184 15.92 -8.87 13.90
C PRO A 184 15.51 -8.29 15.25
N VAL A 185 14.57 -8.95 15.93
CA VAL A 185 14.24 -8.68 17.32
C VAL A 185 14.56 -9.93 18.12
N GLU A 186 15.37 -9.77 19.16
CA GLU A 186 15.75 -10.90 20.01
C GLU A 186 14.50 -11.56 20.60
N GLY A 187 14.40 -12.89 20.43
CA GLY A 187 13.36 -13.70 21.04
C GLY A 187 11.94 -13.57 20.46
N SER A 188 11.72 -12.84 19.35
CA SER A 188 10.38 -12.71 18.76
C SER A 188 10.40 -12.54 17.24
N ASN A 189 9.59 -13.34 16.53
CA ASN A 189 9.29 -13.18 15.10
C ASN A 189 7.89 -12.58 14.84
N ALA A 190 7.19 -12.09 15.87
CA ALA A 190 5.84 -11.55 15.74
C ALA A 190 5.76 -10.41 14.71
N ARG A 191 6.79 -9.55 14.66
CA ARG A 191 6.89 -8.46 13.68
C ARG A 191 7.00 -8.98 12.25
N PHE A 192 7.72 -10.08 12.04
CA PHE A 192 7.85 -10.70 10.72
C PHE A 192 6.52 -11.26 10.24
N TRP A 193 5.70 -11.81 11.13
CA TRP A 193 4.33 -12.22 10.80
C TRP A 193 3.47 -11.04 10.34
N GLN A 194 3.59 -9.87 10.97
CA GLN A 194 2.88 -8.66 10.56
C GLN A 194 3.34 -8.15 9.19
N LEU A 195 4.65 -8.25 8.87
CA LEU A 195 5.20 -7.79 7.60
C LEU A 195 4.93 -8.76 6.42
N LEU A 196 4.71 -10.05 6.70
CA LEU A 196 4.60 -11.10 5.69
C LEU A 196 3.54 -10.82 4.60
N PRO A 197 2.29 -10.42 4.92
CA PRO A 197 1.29 -10.12 3.88
C PRO A 197 1.71 -9.00 2.95
N HIS A 198 2.48 -8.02 3.45
CA HIS A 198 2.94 -6.88 2.68
C HIS A 198 4.16 -7.23 1.82
N ALA A 199 5.13 -7.94 2.38
CA ALA A 199 6.32 -8.39 1.65
C ALA A 199 5.95 -9.34 0.49
N THR A 200 4.97 -10.22 0.69
CA THR A 200 4.52 -11.15 -0.36
C THR A 200 3.77 -10.49 -1.52
N LYS A 201 3.39 -9.21 -1.40
CA LYS A 201 2.87 -8.42 -2.52
C LYS A 201 3.96 -7.87 -3.43
N ILE A 202 5.21 -7.86 -2.97
CA ILE A 202 6.35 -7.40 -3.77
C ILE A 202 6.70 -8.49 -4.79
N PRO A 203 6.83 -8.16 -6.09
CA PRO A 203 7.25 -9.14 -7.10
C PRO A 203 8.60 -9.77 -6.77
N GLN A 204 8.76 -11.08 -6.99
CA GLN A 204 10.04 -11.77 -6.74
C GLN A 204 11.22 -11.11 -7.48
N SER A 205 11.00 -10.60 -8.70
CA SER A 205 12.02 -9.88 -9.46
C SER A 205 12.57 -8.64 -8.76
N VAL A 206 11.78 -8.01 -7.87
CA VAL A 206 12.19 -6.85 -7.07
C VAL A 206 12.86 -7.31 -5.76
N GLN A 207 12.37 -8.40 -5.17
CA GLN A 207 12.98 -8.99 -3.96
C GLN A 207 14.41 -9.48 -4.22
N SER A 208 14.66 -9.98 -5.44
CA SER A 208 15.97 -10.45 -5.89
C SER A 208 16.70 -9.45 -6.80
N GLU A 209 16.31 -8.16 -6.81
CA GLU A 209 16.93 -7.14 -7.68
C GLU A 209 18.42 -6.95 -7.35
N ASN A 210 18.80 -7.10 -6.07
CA ASN A 210 20.19 -7.24 -5.66
C ASN A 210 20.35 -8.20 -4.46
N MET A 211 21.60 -8.50 -4.11
CA MET A 211 21.94 -9.40 -3.01
C MET A 211 21.49 -8.90 -1.63
N ALA A 212 21.61 -7.60 -1.35
CA ALA A 212 21.17 -7.02 -0.08
C ALA A 212 19.64 -7.15 0.13
N HIS A 213 18.86 -6.94 -0.93
CA HIS A 213 17.40 -7.12 -0.92
C HIS A 213 17.06 -8.60 -0.67
N ALA A 214 17.70 -9.50 -1.42
CA ALA A 214 17.48 -10.94 -1.27
C ALA A 214 17.79 -11.42 0.15
N LEU A 215 18.91 -10.97 0.73
CA LEU A 215 19.29 -11.30 2.09
C LEU A 215 18.31 -10.74 3.13
N ALA A 216 17.81 -9.52 2.95
CA ALA A 216 16.81 -8.93 3.83
C ALA A 216 15.48 -9.69 3.79
N PHE A 217 14.96 -10.00 2.59
CA PHE A 217 13.74 -10.81 2.46
C PHE A 217 13.94 -12.24 2.97
N TYR A 218 15.11 -12.83 2.76
CA TYR A 218 15.46 -14.12 3.37
C TYR A 218 15.39 -14.05 4.91
N LYS A 219 15.91 -12.99 5.53
CA LYS A 219 15.81 -12.77 6.98
C LYS A 219 14.36 -12.65 7.47
N LEU A 220 13.46 -12.10 6.65
CA LEU A 220 12.04 -12.08 6.94
C LEU A 220 11.41 -13.48 6.85
N TYR A 221 11.68 -14.25 5.79
CA TYR A 221 10.99 -15.52 5.53
C TYR A 221 11.54 -16.72 6.30
N HIS A 222 12.85 -16.75 6.58
CA HIS A 222 13.52 -17.87 7.25
C HIS A 222 12.88 -18.21 8.61
N PRO A 223 12.67 -17.27 9.54
CA PRO A 223 12.09 -17.58 10.85
C PRO A 223 10.59 -17.94 10.80
N LEU A 224 9.94 -17.75 9.64
CA LEU A 224 8.51 -18.00 9.42
C LEU A 224 8.25 -19.33 8.69
N GLY A 225 9.30 -20.07 8.33
CA GLY A 225 9.18 -21.30 7.55
C GLY A 225 8.68 -21.10 6.11
N SER A 226 8.70 -19.86 5.60
CA SER A 226 8.11 -19.47 4.29
C SER A 226 9.15 -19.47 3.15
N TRP A 227 10.00 -20.49 3.09
CA TRP A 227 11.18 -20.55 2.22
C TRP A 227 10.89 -20.51 0.72
N SER A 228 9.73 -21.00 0.28
CA SER A 228 9.35 -21.00 -1.15
C SER A 228 9.07 -19.60 -1.70
N LYS A 229 9.02 -18.59 -0.82
CA LYS A 229 8.82 -17.18 -1.17
C LYS A 229 10.11 -16.35 -1.12
N ALA A 230 11.21 -16.94 -0.63
CA ALA A 230 12.53 -16.33 -0.59
C ALA A 230 13.23 -16.41 -1.95
#